data_AF-A0A0Q7T5Y2-F1
#
_entry.id   AF-A0A0Q7T5Y2-F1
#
_cell.length_a   1.000
_cell.length_b   1.000
_cell.length_c   1.000
_cell.angle_alpha   90.00
_cell.angle_beta   90.00
_cell.angle_gamma   90.00
#
_symmetry.space_group_name_H-M   'P 1'
#
loop_
_entity.id
_entity.type
_entity.pdbx_description
1 polymer ?
#
loop_
_entity_poly.entity_id
_entity_poly.type
_entity_poly.pdbx_seq_one_letter_code
_entity_poly.pdbx_strand_id
1 'polypeptide(L)'
;MTGGPALAQATTFQCPALVASTARQPAYRPVPGQPRCEGFYVKNVSQPFVELVSLTQAVPGSWAAGNATGLTLRASRRRDTHLLIQPLRSSPLYRVDAQLARDAGLAWDGAPMLQATGLTLRDLGFLALAGGADPPAFVPVDTHAAGTPPGDKVYAVLRPSVAVSAMSWRGYRLAGPALPDSGWQALAGPPLFAWERVALPIPWPADGRGLRIDVRALDGQGQALPLLQFALLAADDDTPP
;
A
#
# COMPACT_ATOMS: atom_id res chain seq x y z
N MET A 1 35.74 14.40 33.02
CA MET A 1 34.34 14.03 32.78
C MET A 1 34.15 13.78 31.29
N THR A 2 34.38 12.56 30.84
CA THR A 2 34.20 12.14 29.44
C THR A 2 32.83 11.49 29.30
N GLY A 3 31.82 12.28 28.93
CA GLY A 3 30.51 11.76 28.53
C GLY A 3 30.62 11.22 27.11
N GLY A 4 30.69 9.89 26.97
CA GLY A 4 30.61 9.24 25.67
C GLY A 4 29.23 9.44 25.04
N PRO A 5 29.12 9.53 23.70
CA PRO A 5 27.83 9.62 23.05
C PRO A 5 27.05 8.32 23.32
N ALA A 6 25.86 8.46 23.88
CA ALA A 6 24.92 7.37 24.00
C ALA A 6 24.62 6.85 22.59
N LEU A 7 25.05 5.62 22.29
CA LEU A 7 24.60 4.88 21.12
C LEU A 7 23.07 4.79 21.21
N ALA A 8 22.39 5.53 20.35
CA ALA A 8 20.96 5.38 20.16
C ALA A 8 20.70 3.90 19.85
N GLN A 9 20.02 3.20 20.75
CA GLN A 9 19.65 1.81 20.54
C GLN A 9 18.82 1.77 19.25
N ALA A 10 19.29 1.02 18.27
CA ALA A 10 18.53 0.73 17.07
C ALA A 10 17.22 0.07 17.52
N THR A 11 16.11 0.78 17.40
CA THR A 11 14.78 0.24 17.65
C THR A 11 14.59 -0.95 16.72
N THR A 12 14.57 -2.16 17.29
CA THR A 12 14.29 -3.38 16.54
C THR A 12 12.91 -3.28 15.93
N PHE A 13 12.82 -3.34 14.60
CA PHE A 13 11.56 -3.38 13.86
C PHE A 13 10.68 -4.52 14.39
N GLN A 14 9.48 -4.19 14.86
CA GLN A 14 8.55 -5.18 15.40
C GLN A 14 7.60 -5.66 14.30
N CYS A 15 7.58 -6.97 14.06
CA CYS A 15 6.63 -7.55 13.12
C CYS A 15 5.19 -7.33 13.58
N PRO A 16 4.28 -6.99 12.65
CA PRO A 16 2.84 -7.14 12.86
C PRO A 16 2.45 -8.50 13.45
N ALA A 17 1.44 -8.49 14.32
CA ALA A 17 0.88 -9.69 14.94
C ALA A 17 0.02 -10.47 13.93
N LEU A 18 0.67 -11.18 13.01
CA LEU A 18 0.03 -12.06 12.03
C LEU A 18 0.15 -13.51 12.45
N VAL A 19 -0.87 -14.31 12.14
CA VAL A 19 -0.83 -15.76 12.33
C VAL A 19 -0.02 -16.37 11.19
N ALA A 20 1.17 -16.89 11.51
CA ALA A 20 2.03 -17.51 10.51
C ALA A 20 1.40 -18.79 9.92
N SER A 21 1.61 -19.03 8.62
CA SER A 21 1.08 -20.23 7.96
C SER A 21 1.82 -21.48 8.42
N THR A 22 1.07 -22.52 8.78
CA THR A 22 1.62 -23.87 9.03
C THR A 22 1.64 -24.74 7.77
N ALA A 23 0.89 -24.34 6.73
CA ALA A 23 0.71 -25.11 5.49
C ALA A 23 1.65 -24.70 4.36
N ARG A 24 2.30 -23.53 4.46
CA ARG A 24 3.20 -22.98 3.43
C ARG A 24 4.48 -22.43 4.04
N GLN A 25 5.59 -22.59 3.34
CA GLN A 25 6.92 -22.15 3.77
C GLN A 25 7.53 -21.17 2.76
N PRO A 26 8.24 -20.12 3.23
CA PRO A 26 8.55 -19.81 4.62
C PRO A 26 7.35 -19.22 5.38
N ALA A 27 7.13 -19.65 6.62
CA ALA A 27 6.14 -19.02 7.50
C ALA A 27 6.55 -17.58 7.86
N TYR A 28 5.57 -16.68 7.99
CA TYR A 28 5.80 -15.26 8.30
C TYR A 28 6.58 -15.08 9.61
N ARG A 29 7.73 -14.41 9.55
CA ARG A 29 8.65 -14.22 10.69
C ARG A 29 9.63 -13.06 10.46
N PRO A 30 10.33 -12.58 11.50
CA PRO A 30 11.46 -11.68 11.33
C PRO A 30 12.54 -12.29 10.43
N VAL A 31 13.14 -11.46 9.57
CA VAL A 31 14.28 -11.83 8.74
C VAL A 31 15.57 -11.54 9.52
N PRO A 32 16.45 -12.53 9.75
CA PRO A 32 17.68 -12.33 10.51
C PRO A 32 18.55 -11.19 9.95
N GLY A 33 18.98 -10.28 10.83
CA GLY A 33 19.86 -9.17 10.48
C GLY A 33 19.20 -8.05 9.68
N GLN A 34 17.88 -8.06 9.49
CA GLN A 34 17.16 -7.04 8.72
C GLN A 34 15.97 -6.48 9.52
N PRO A 35 15.67 -5.17 9.40
CA PRO A 35 14.45 -4.57 9.97
C PRO A 35 13.23 -4.91 9.10
N ARG A 36 12.98 -6.22 8.91
CA ARG A 36 12.00 -6.77 7.97
C ARG A 36 11.39 -8.05 8.51
N CYS A 37 10.12 -8.25 8.22
CA CYS A 37 9.41 -9.50 8.44
C CYS A 37 8.85 -9.99 7.11
N GLU A 38 8.86 -11.30 6.89
CA GLU A 38 8.53 -11.87 5.60
C GLU A 38 7.99 -13.30 5.74
N GLY A 39 6.99 -13.66 4.93
CA GLY A 39 6.57 -15.05 4.74
C GLY A 39 5.06 -15.23 4.55
N PHE A 40 4.62 -16.49 4.54
CA PHE A 40 3.21 -16.87 4.45
C PHE A 40 2.49 -16.72 5.78
N TYR A 41 1.26 -16.21 5.72
CA TYR A 41 0.39 -16.00 6.87
C TYR A 41 -1.03 -16.51 6.59
N VAL A 42 -1.86 -16.54 7.63
CA VAL A 42 -3.29 -16.87 7.56
C VAL A 42 -4.11 -15.60 7.76
N LYS A 43 -5.10 -15.39 6.90
CA LYS A 43 -6.06 -14.28 6.99
C LYS A 43 -7.44 -14.86 7.30
N ASN A 44 -8.00 -14.49 8.45
CA ASN A 44 -9.39 -14.76 8.75
C ASN A 44 -10.22 -13.59 8.22
N VAL A 45 -11.22 -13.91 7.39
CA VAL A 45 -12.11 -12.93 6.78
C VAL A 45 -13.52 -13.25 7.24
N SER A 46 -14.14 -12.34 8.01
CA SER A 46 -15.44 -12.60 8.63
C SER A 46 -16.63 -11.93 7.93
N GLN A 47 -16.39 -10.90 7.10
CA GLN A 47 -17.45 -10.16 6.42
C GLN A 47 -17.01 -9.66 5.04
N PRO A 48 -17.94 -9.43 4.09
CA PRO A 48 -17.64 -8.78 2.81
C PRO A 48 -17.02 -7.39 2.97
N PHE A 49 -16.02 -7.05 2.14
CA PHE A 49 -15.30 -5.77 2.21
C PHE A 49 -14.64 -5.40 0.89
N VAL A 50 -14.17 -4.15 0.80
CA VAL A 50 -13.22 -3.66 -0.21
C VAL A 50 -11.94 -3.28 0.52
N GLU A 51 -10.78 -3.73 0.03
CA GLU A 51 -9.47 -3.35 0.57
C GLU A 51 -8.61 -2.61 -0.44
N LEU A 52 -7.80 -1.69 0.08
CA LEU A 52 -6.65 -1.12 -0.63
C LEU A 52 -5.48 -2.11 -0.54
N VAL A 53 -4.97 -2.57 -1.68
CA VAL A 53 -3.86 -3.53 -1.74
C VAL A 53 -2.57 -2.96 -2.29
N SER A 54 -2.64 -1.80 -2.94
CA SER A 54 -1.47 -1.06 -3.44
C SER A 54 -1.79 0.43 -3.55
N LEU A 55 -0.80 1.28 -3.32
CA LEU A 55 -0.83 2.71 -3.58
C LEU A 55 0.54 3.16 -4.10
N THR A 56 0.63 3.43 -5.39
CA THR A 56 1.92 3.71 -6.08
C THR A 56 1.86 4.98 -6.92
N GLN A 57 3.01 5.60 -7.18
CA GLN A 57 3.11 6.70 -8.16
C GLN A 57 3.15 6.20 -9.61
N ALA A 58 3.59 4.96 -9.82
CA ALA A 58 3.59 4.31 -11.13
C ALA A 58 2.29 3.53 -11.38
N VAL A 59 1.94 3.35 -12.66
CA VAL A 59 0.83 2.47 -13.08
C VAL A 59 1.06 1.05 -12.50
N PRO A 60 0.03 0.40 -11.91
CA PRO A 60 0.19 -0.91 -11.33
C PRO A 60 0.72 -1.95 -12.32
N GLY A 61 1.77 -2.67 -11.93
CA GLY A 61 2.40 -3.69 -12.75
C GLY A 61 3.38 -3.16 -13.80
N SER A 62 3.64 -1.85 -13.83
CA SER A 62 4.58 -1.23 -14.78
C SER A 62 6.06 -1.43 -14.41
N TRP A 63 6.35 -1.88 -13.20
CA TRP A 63 7.70 -2.17 -12.71
C TRP A 63 8.27 -3.43 -13.39
N ALA A 64 8.89 -3.16 -14.54
CA ALA A 64 9.76 -3.96 -15.39
C ALA A 64 9.21 -5.29 -15.94
N ALA A 65 8.99 -5.28 -17.26
CA ALA A 65 9.20 -6.42 -18.14
C ALA A 65 10.71 -6.75 -18.20
N GLY A 66 11.21 -7.58 -17.29
CA GLY A 66 12.60 -8.03 -17.28
C GLY A 66 12.90 -8.97 -16.11
N ASN A 67 14.06 -9.65 -16.14
CA ASN A 67 14.49 -10.62 -15.13
C ASN A 67 14.97 -9.98 -13.80
N ALA A 68 14.68 -8.71 -13.56
CA ALA A 68 15.07 -8.03 -12.32
C ALA A 68 14.17 -8.50 -11.16
N THR A 69 14.77 -8.92 -10.05
CA THR A 69 14.06 -9.34 -8.83
C THR A 69 14.03 -8.25 -7.76
N GLY A 70 14.75 -7.14 -7.97
CA GLY A 70 14.88 -6.05 -7.00
C GLY A 70 14.24 -4.75 -7.45
N LEU A 71 13.84 -3.93 -6.48
CA LEU A 71 13.31 -2.58 -6.68
C LEU A 71 13.95 -1.60 -5.69
N THR A 72 14.11 -0.35 -6.11
CA THR A 72 14.36 0.76 -5.18
C THR A 72 13.02 1.39 -4.82
N LEU A 73 12.62 1.27 -3.55
CA LEU A 73 11.34 1.74 -3.05
C LEU A 73 11.52 3.02 -2.24
N ARG A 74 10.68 4.03 -2.51
CA ARG A 74 10.62 5.30 -1.79
C ARG A 74 9.17 5.63 -1.46
N ALA A 75 8.91 6.46 -0.46
CA ALA A 75 7.56 6.89 -0.15
C ALA A 75 7.53 8.35 0.32
N SER A 76 7.95 8.61 1.56
CA SER A 76 7.94 9.95 2.15
C SER A 76 9.33 10.53 2.32
N ARG A 77 9.45 11.85 2.13
CA ARG A 77 10.66 12.62 2.47
C ARG A 77 10.66 13.10 3.92
N ARG A 78 9.52 13.04 4.61
CA ARG A 78 9.35 13.70 5.92
C ARG A 78 9.17 12.75 7.09
N ARG A 79 8.57 11.58 6.85
CA ARG A 79 8.23 10.62 7.90
C ARG A 79 8.66 9.21 7.55
N ASP A 80 9.04 8.47 8.57
CA ASP A 80 9.23 7.04 8.43
C ASP A 80 7.88 6.39 8.15
N THR A 81 7.89 5.39 7.29
CA THR A 81 6.69 4.64 6.92
C THR A 81 6.90 3.16 7.15
N HIS A 82 5.81 2.48 7.43
CA HIS A 82 5.79 1.03 7.42
C HIS A 82 5.42 0.57 6.01
N LEU A 83 6.40 0.02 5.31
CA LEU A 83 6.23 -0.57 3.99
C LEU A 83 5.64 -1.96 4.09
N LEU A 84 4.59 -2.19 3.33
CA LEU A 84 3.91 -3.46 3.13
C LEU A 84 4.00 -3.84 1.65
N ILE A 85 4.56 -5.02 1.38
CA ILE A 85 4.59 -5.64 0.04
C ILE A 85 3.78 -6.93 0.10
N GLN A 86 2.83 -7.09 -0.82
CA GLN A 86 1.91 -8.22 -0.83
C GLN A 86 1.43 -8.53 -2.25
N PRO A 87 0.93 -9.74 -2.54
CA PRO A 87 0.30 -10.03 -3.82
C PRO A 87 -0.97 -9.21 -4.05
N LEU A 88 -1.13 -8.70 -5.28
CA LEU A 88 -2.35 -8.04 -5.75
C LEU A 88 -3.52 -9.02 -5.87
N ARG A 89 -3.23 -10.31 -6.04
CA ARG A 89 -4.22 -11.40 -6.03
C ARG A 89 -4.47 -11.92 -4.62
N SER A 90 -5.65 -12.48 -4.34
CA SER A 90 -6.05 -12.95 -3.00
C SER A 90 -5.27 -14.16 -2.49
N SER A 91 -4.61 -14.89 -3.38
CA SER A 91 -3.73 -16.01 -3.06
C SER A 91 -2.48 -15.95 -3.94
N PRO A 92 -1.28 -16.18 -3.41
CA PRO A 92 -1.04 -16.64 -2.05
C PRO A 92 -1.04 -15.52 -1.00
N LEU A 93 -1.32 -15.89 0.25
CA LEU A 93 -1.18 -15.00 1.40
C LEU A 93 0.29 -14.93 1.85
N TYR A 94 1.08 -14.17 1.12
CA TYR A 94 2.47 -13.86 1.45
C TYR A 94 2.60 -12.36 1.72
N ARG A 95 3.43 -11.97 2.68
CA ARG A 95 3.59 -10.57 3.06
C ARG A 95 5.03 -10.27 3.42
N VAL A 96 5.47 -9.08 3.04
CA VAL A 96 6.70 -8.45 3.51
C VAL A 96 6.33 -7.16 4.23
N ASP A 97 6.89 -6.98 5.41
CA ASP A 97 6.76 -5.77 6.24
C ASP A 97 8.15 -5.25 6.53
N ALA A 98 8.41 -3.97 6.26
CA ALA A 98 9.71 -3.34 6.51
C ALA A 98 9.55 -1.89 6.93
N GLN A 99 10.55 -1.36 7.63
CA GLN A 99 10.65 0.08 7.82
C GLN A 99 11.22 0.73 6.55
N LEU A 100 10.55 1.77 6.07
CA LEU A 100 11.04 2.65 5.03
C LEU A 100 11.29 4.03 5.65
N ALA A 101 12.56 4.33 5.90
CA ALA A 101 12.99 5.57 6.51
C ALA A 101 12.69 6.77 5.61
N ARG A 102 12.39 7.92 6.22
CA ARG A 102 12.19 9.18 5.50
C ARG A 102 13.40 9.52 4.62
N ASP A 103 13.13 10.06 3.43
CA ASP A 103 14.14 10.50 2.46
C ASP A 103 15.12 9.41 1.99
N ALA A 104 14.87 8.15 2.36
CA ALA A 104 15.70 7.01 1.99
C ALA A 104 15.02 6.17 0.90
N GLY A 105 15.84 5.64 -0.01
CA GLY A 105 15.45 4.54 -0.88
C GLY A 105 15.79 3.21 -0.23
N LEU A 106 14.82 2.29 -0.17
CA LEU A 106 15.06 0.90 0.19
C LEU A 106 15.37 0.09 -1.07
N ALA A 107 16.59 -0.39 -1.20
CA ALA A 107 16.91 -1.45 -2.17
C ALA A 107 16.32 -2.77 -1.66
N TRP A 108 15.14 -3.12 -2.14
CA TRP A 108 14.44 -4.35 -1.78
C TRP A 108 14.80 -5.47 -2.74
N ASP A 109 15.32 -6.59 -2.20
CA ASP A 109 15.43 -7.85 -2.91
C ASP A 109 14.14 -8.67 -2.76
N GLY A 110 13.43 -8.81 -3.88
CA GLY A 110 12.18 -9.59 -3.96
C GLY A 110 12.37 -11.05 -4.31
N ALA A 111 13.60 -11.52 -4.59
CA ALA A 111 13.83 -12.91 -4.99
C ALA A 111 13.21 -13.95 -4.02
N PRO A 112 13.31 -13.81 -2.68
CA PRO A 112 12.71 -14.78 -1.76
C PRO A 112 11.18 -14.88 -1.90
N MET A 113 10.49 -13.75 -1.95
CA MET A 113 9.04 -13.68 -2.15
C MET A 113 8.63 -14.25 -3.51
N LEU A 114 9.30 -13.84 -4.58
CA LEU A 114 8.96 -14.26 -5.95
C LEU A 114 9.14 -15.78 -6.12
N GLN A 115 10.23 -16.34 -5.59
CA GLN A 115 10.49 -17.79 -5.59
C GLN A 115 9.44 -18.55 -4.78
N ALA A 116 9.14 -18.09 -3.56
CA ALA A 116 8.18 -18.77 -2.69
C ALA A 116 6.75 -18.76 -3.25
N THR A 117 6.37 -17.70 -3.96
CA THR A 117 4.99 -17.48 -4.42
C THR A 117 4.74 -17.85 -5.88
N GLY A 118 5.81 -18.04 -6.67
CA GLY A 118 5.73 -18.19 -8.14
C GLY A 118 5.17 -16.94 -8.83
N LEU A 119 5.28 -15.78 -8.19
CA LEU A 119 4.82 -14.50 -8.72
C LEU A 119 5.91 -13.80 -9.51
N THR A 120 5.50 -12.81 -10.30
CA THR A 120 6.41 -11.82 -10.89
C THR A 120 6.21 -10.48 -10.20
N LEU A 121 7.16 -9.54 -10.37
CA LEU A 121 7.05 -8.21 -9.76
C LEU A 121 5.70 -7.55 -10.10
N ARG A 122 5.21 -7.71 -11.35
CA ARG A 122 3.93 -7.14 -11.82
C ARG A 122 2.70 -7.54 -11.01
N ASP A 123 2.82 -8.62 -10.23
CA ASP A 123 1.74 -9.18 -9.42
C ASP A 123 1.75 -8.67 -7.97
N LEU A 124 2.71 -7.82 -7.62
CA LEU A 124 2.89 -7.29 -6.27
C LEU A 124 2.27 -5.91 -6.11
N GLY A 125 1.74 -5.64 -4.93
CA GLY A 125 1.25 -4.35 -4.49
C GLY A 125 2.12 -3.81 -3.36
N PHE A 126 2.18 -2.47 -3.29
CA PHE A 126 3.03 -1.75 -2.35
C PHE A 126 2.18 -0.74 -1.59
N LEU A 127 2.31 -0.71 -0.26
CA LEU A 127 1.66 0.25 0.60
C LEU A 127 2.68 0.81 1.58
N ALA A 128 2.73 2.12 1.76
CA ALA A 128 3.54 2.75 2.80
C ALA A 128 2.62 3.44 3.81
N LEU A 129 2.48 2.86 5.00
CA LEU A 129 1.62 3.34 6.08
C LEU A 129 2.37 4.42 6.87
N ALA A 130 1.70 5.56 7.09
CA ALA A 130 2.27 6.78 7.64
C ALA A 130 1.86 7.08 9.09
N GLY A 131 1.58 6.04 9.90
CA GLY A 131 1.15 6.14 11.30
C GLY A 131 -0.27 5.61 11.54
N GLY A 132 -0.71 5.60 12.82
CA GLY A 132 -1.96 4.99 13.30
C GLY A 132 -3.19 5.90 13.25
N ALA A 133 -3.37 6.66 12.18
CA ALA A 133 -4.56 7.50 12.00
C ALA A 133 -5.80 6.65 11.69
N ASP A 134 -6.98 7.16 12.06
CA ASP A 134 -8.29 6.68 11.59
C ASP A 134 -8.97 7.81 10.79
N PRO A 135 -9.10 7.71 9.45
CA PRO A 135 -8.76 6.55 8.63
C PRO A 135 -7.25 6.35 8.44
N PRO A 136 -6.79 5.13 8.06
CA PRO A 136 -5.38 4.86 7.85
C PRO A 136 -4.76 5.80 6.82
N ALA A 137 -3.59 6.32 7.16
CA ALA A 137 -2.85 7.26 6.32
C ALA A 137 -1.74 6.54 5.55
N PHE A 138 -1.66 6.82 4.25
CA PHE A 138 -0.71 6.25 3.33
C PHE A 138 0.06 7.33 2.59
N VAL A 139 1.29 7.00 2.20
CA VAL A 139 2.06 7.77 1.22
C VAL A 139 2.23 6.90 -0.02
N PRO A 140 2.05 7.42 -1.24
CA PRO A 140 2.27 6.65 -2.45
C PRO A 140 3.71 6.13 -2.53
N VAL A 141 3.86 4.83 -2.81
CA VAL A 141 5.18 4.24 -3.02
C VAL A 141 5.68 4.58 -4.42
N ASP A 142 6.86 5.17 -4.48
CA ASP A 142 7.61 5.39 -5.70
C ASP A 142 8.50 4.18 -5.99
N THR A 143 8.32 3.61 -7.18
CA THR A 143 9.07 2.47 -7.71
C THR A 143 9.97 2.88 -8.89
N HIS A 144 10.04 4.15 -9.24
CA HIS A 144 10.82 4.63 -10.37
C HIS A 144 12.33 4.69 -10.04
N ALA A 145 13.13 4.68 -11.10
CA ALA A 145 14.55 5.00 -11.00
C ALA A 145 14.74 6.41 -10.41
N ALA A 146 15.82 6.60 -9.65
CA ALA A 146 16.15 7.89 -9.04
C ALA A 146 16.21 9.00 -10.09
N GLY A 147 15.56 10.13 -9.82
CA GLY A 147 15.50 11.28 -10.72
C GLY A 147 14.31 11.29 -11.70
N THR A 148 13.48 10.25 -11.72
CA THR A 148 12.20 10.31 -12.46
C THR A 148 11.24 11.22 -11.69
N PRO A 149 10.67 12.28 -12.32
CA PRO A 149 9.72 13.14 -11.64
C PRO A 149 8.43 12.35 -11.30
N PRO A 150 7.80 12.63 -10.15
CA PRO A 150 6.52 12.03 -9.82
C PRO A 150 5.47 12.45 -10.86
N GLY A 151 4.59 11.52 -11.22
CA GLY A 151 3.46 11.79 -12.10
C GLY A 151 2.42 12.71 -11.46
N ASP A 152 1.47 13.17 -12.27
CA ASP A 152 0.29 13.94 -11.84
C ASP A 152 -0.80 13.07 -11.20
N LYS A 153 -0.55 11.77 -11.07
CA LYS A 153 -1.49 10.77 -10.57
C LYS A 153 -0.78 9.80 -9.64
N VAL A 154 -1.59 9.27 -8.73
CA VAL A 154 -1.25 8.09 -7.93
C VAL A 154 -2.28 7.02 -8.22
N TYR A 155 -1.87 5.76 -8.09
CA TYR A 155 -2.68 4.62 -8.46
C TYR A 155 -2.97 3.80 -7.21
N ALA A 156 -4.22 3.84 -6.77
CA ALA A 156 -4.74 2.90 -5.79
C ALA A 156 -5.16 1.61 -6.50
N VAL A 157 -4.85 0.45 -5.93
CA VAL A 157 -5.43 -0.83 -6.37
C VAL A 157 -6.38 -1.31 -5.30
N LEU A 158 -7.63 -1.48 -5.68
CA LEU A 158 -8.72 -1.92 -4.84
C LEU A 158 -9.05 -3.38 -5.14
N ARG A 159 -9.46 -4.12 -4.12
CA ARG A 159 -9.88 -5.51 -4.26
C ARG A 159 -11.11 -5.78 -3.39
N PRO A 160 -12.26 -6.16 -3.97
CA PRO A 160 -13.43 -6.60 -3.22
C PRO A 160 -13.27 -8.08 -2.83
N SER A 161 -13.80 -8.47 -1.67
CA SER A 161 -13.78 -9.87 -1.22
C SER A 161 -14.93 -10.72 -1.80
N VAL A 162 -15.92 -10.07 -2.41
CA VAL A 162 -17.11 -10.65 -3.03
C VAL A 162 -17.31 -10.03 -4.42
N ALA A 163 -18.19 -10.60 -5.23
CA ALA A 163 -18.58 -9.96 -6.48
C ALA A 163 -19.29 -8.62 -6.21
N VAL A 164 -18.96 -7.58 -6.97
CA VAL A 164 -19.54 -6.24 -6.83
C VAL A 164 -20.18 -5.80 -8.13
N SER A 165 -21.39 -5.26 -8.03
CA SER A 165 -22.16 -4.74 -9.16
C SER A 165 -21.78 -3.31 -9.52
N ALA A 166 -21.34 -2.53 -8.54
CA ALA A 166 -20.94 -1.15 -8.73
C ALA A 166 -19.91 -0.72 -7.68
N MET A 167 -19.01 0.19 -8.07
CA MET A 167 -18.08 0.87 -7.18
C MET A 167 -18.07 2.37 -7.48
N SER A 168 -17.99 3.20 -6.45
CA SER A 168 -17.81 4.64 -6.59
C SER A 168 -16.81 5.14 -5.57
N TRP A 169 -16.15 6.24 -5.91
CA TRP A 169 -15.16 6.87 -5.05
C TRP A 169 -15.33 8.37 -5.05
N ARG A 170 -14.74 9.05 -4.07
CA ARG A 170 -14.59 10.51 -4.04
C ARG A 170 -13.32 10.87 -3.30
N GLY A 171 -12.77 12.04 -3.65
CA GLY A 171 -11.64 12.63 -2.96
C GLY A 171 -11.96 14.02 -2.43
N TYR A 172 -11.44 14.35 -1.26
CA TYR A 172 -11.52 15.69 -0.69
C TYR A 172 -10.21 16.03 0.02
N ARG A 173 -9.95 17.33 0.16
CA ARG A 173 -8.73 17.79 0.82
C ARG A 173 -8.77 17.47 2.30
N LEU A 174 -7.63 17.03 2.84
CA LEU A 174 -7.45 16.95 4.29
C LEU A 174 -7.39 18.36 4.92
N ALA A 175 -6.80 19.33 4.21
CA ALA A 175 -6.70 20.71 4.66
C ALA A 175 -6.81 21.73 3.50
N GLY A 176 -7.51 22.83 3.76
CA GLY A 176 -7.67 23.96 2.82
C GLY A 176 -8.97 23.94 2.02
N PRO A 177 -9.03 24.70 0.91
CA PRO A 177 -10.25 24.84 0.12
C PRO A 177 -10.64 23.51 -0.51
N ALA A 178 -11.95 23.24 -0.61
CA ALA A 178 -12.46 22.02 -1.22
C ALA A 178 -11.96 21.87 -2.66
N LEU A 179 -11.77 20.61 -3.10
CA LEU A 179 -11.50 20.34 -4.52
C LEU A 179 -12.75 20.64 -5.36
N PRO A 180 -12.60 21.21 -6.56
CA PRO A 180 -13.62 21.11 -7.58
C PRO A 180 -13.92 19.62 -7.82
N ASP A 181 -15.20 19.26 -7.95
CA ASP A 181 -15.65 17.89 -8.25
C ASP A 181 -15.34 16.81 -7.19
N SER A 182 -15.51 17.16 -5.90
CA SER A 182 -15.49 16.20 -4.77
C SER A 182 -16.74 15.29 -4.67
N GLY A 183 -17.56 15.26 -5.73
CA GLY A 183 -18.73 14.39 -5.83
C GLY A 183 -18.34 12.91 -5.96
N TRP A 184 -19.33 12.03 -5.79
CA TRP A 184 -19.14 10.60 -6.04
C TRP A 184 -18.94 10.34 -7.53
N GLN A 185 -17.84 9.69 -7.86
CA GLN A 185 -17.47 9.29 -9.21
C GLN A 185 -17.63 7.77 -9.34
N ALA A 186 -18.36 7.31 -10.35
CA ALA A 186 -18.45 5.89 -10.64
C ALA A 186 -17.11 5.39 -11.17
N LEU A 187 -16.68 4.22 -10.69
CA LEU A 187 -15.56 3.52 -11.28
C LEU A 187 -16.08 2.84 -12.56
N ALA A 188 -15.65 3.34 -13.72
CA ALA A 188 -16.11 2.81 -15.00
C ALA A 188 -15.61 1.38 -15.21
N GLY A 189 -16.48 0.51 -15.73
CA GLY A 189 -16.15 -0.88 -16.04
C GLY A 189 -17.32 -1.84 -15.85
N PRO A 190 -17.12 -3.11 -16.19
CA PRO A 190 -18.08 -4.16 -15.86
C PRO A 190 -18.14 -4.40 -14.34
N PRO A 191 -19.17 -5.12 -13.86
CA PRO A 191 -19.16 -5.72 -12.52
C PRO A 191 -17.86 -6.52 -12.29
N LEU A 192 -17.35 -6.47 -11.06
CA LEU A 192 -16.12 -7.18 -10.70
C LEU A 192 -16.47 -8.50 -10.00
N PHE A 193 -15.69 -9.53 -10.29
CA PHE A 193 -15.77 -10.79 -9.54
C PHE A 193 -15.11 -10.67 -8.17
N ALA A 194 -15.39 -11.65 -7.30
CA ALA A 194 -14.71 -11.74 -6.01
C ALA A 194 -13.19 -11.80 -6.20
N TRP A 195 -12.48 -10.97 -5.45
CA TRP A 195 -11.02 -10.84 -5.48
C TRP A 195 -10.41 -10.29 -6.77
N GLU A 196 -11.25 -9.81 -7.70
CA GLU A 196 -10.78 -9.11 -8.89
C GLU A 196 -10.24 -7.73 -8.52
N ARG A 197 -9.04 -7.41 -9.01
CA ARG A 197 -8.40 -6.12 -8.72
C ARG A 197 -8.86 -5.06 -9.71
N VAL A 198 -9.02 -3.84 -9.22
CA VAL A 198 -9.28 -2.67 -10.06
C VAL A 198 -8.34 -1.54 -9.69
N ALA A 199 -7.77 -0.90 -10.72
CA ALA A 199 -6.91 0.26 -10.55
C ALA A 199 -7.76 1.53 -10.55
N LEU A 200 -7.57 2.37 -9.55
CA LEU A 200 -8.18 3.68 -9.39
C LEU A 200 -7.08 4.75 -9.56
N PRO A 201 -7.03 5.45 -10.71
CA PRO A 201 -6.17 6.61 -10.87
C PRO A 201 -6.74 7.80 -10.08
N ILE A 202 -5.97 8.31 -9.13
CA ILE A 202 -6.33 9.45 -8.29
C ILE A 202 -5.46 10.63 -8.73
N PRO A 203 -6.06 11.76 -9.15
CA PRO A 203 -5.31 12.98 -9.42
C PRO A 203 -4.51 13.41 -8.19
N TRP A 204 -3.21 13.62 -8.37
CA TRP A 204 -2.32 14.02 -7.30
C TRP A 204 -2.25 15.55 -7.23
N PRO A 205 -2.60 16.18 -6.10
CA PRO A 205 -2.59 17.63 -6.00
C PRO A 205 -1.19 18.21 -6.20
N ALA A 206 -1.03 19.11 -7.17
CA ALA A 206 0.24 19.78 -7.46
C ALA A 206 0.73 20.66 -6.31
N ASP A 207 -0.17 21.09 -5.42
CA ASP A 207 0.15 21.87 -4.23
C ASP A 207 0.67 21.03 -3.06
N GLY A 208 0.81 19.72 -3.26
CA GLY A 208 1.37 18.83 -2.25
C GLY A 208 0.52 18.74 -0.99
N ARG A 209 -0.80 18.94 -1.09
CA ARG A 209 -1.71 18.69 0.03
C ARG A 209 -2.32 17.31 -0.04
N GLY A 210 -2.45 16.68 1.11
CA GLY A 210 -3.06 15.36 1.24
C GLY A 210 -4.56 15.32 0.91
N LEU A 211 -5.03 14.12 0.57
CA LEU A 211 -6.40 13.81 0.23
C LEU A 211 -6.97 12.78 1.20
N ARG A 212 -8.27 12.86 1.49
CA ARG A 212 -9.04 11.74 2.00
C ARG A 212 -9.82 11.13 0.84
N ILE A 213 -9.79 9.80 0.77
CA ILE A 213 -10.53 9.02 -0.21
C ILE A 213 -11.55 8.17 0.51
N ASP A 214 -12.78 8.23 0.01
CA ASP A 214 -13.85 7.32 0.36
C ASP A 214 -14.16 6.45 -0.85
N VAL A 215 -14.32 5.15 -0.63
CA VAL A 215 -14.76 4.17 -1.63
C VAL A 215 -15.97 3.42 -1.10
N ARG A 216 -17.05 3.41 -1.88
CA ARG A 216 -18.24 2.60 -1.63
C ARG A 216 -18.43 1.58 -2.74
N ALA A 217 -19.00 0.44 -2.40
CA ALA A 217 -19.34 -0.61 -3.37
C ALA A 217 -20.68 -1.24 -3.02
N LEU A 218 -21.34 -1.78 -4.04
CA LEU A 218 -22.53 -2.61 -3.91
C LEU A 218 -22.17 -4.04 -4.32
N ASP A 219 -22.61 -5.02 -3.55
CA ASP A 219 -22.44 -6.43 -3.92
C ASP A 219 -23.31 -6.84 -5.12
N GLY A 220 -23.27 -8.13 -5.50
CA GLY A 220 -24.07 -8.66 -6.60
C GLY A 220 -25.59 -8.58 -6.40
N GLN A 221 -26.04 -8.33 -5.17
CA GLN A 221 -27.45 -8.18 -4.78
C GLN A 221 -27.85 -6.71 -4.56
N GLY A 222 -26.92 -5.77 -4.81
CA GLY A 222 -27.14 -4.34 -4.61
C GLY A 222 -27.03 -3.88 -3.15
N GLN A 223 -26.56 -4.74 -2.23
CA GLN A 223 -26.35 -4.36 -0.83
C GLN A 223 -25.02 -3.59 -0.70
N ALA A 224 -25.02 -2.57 0.15
CA ALA A 224 -23.83 -1.78 0.40
C ALA A 224 -22.78 -2.57 1.19
N LEU A 225 -21.55 -2.58 0.69
CA LEU A 225 -20.38 -3.05 1.44
C LEU A 225 -19.90 -1.97 2.43
N PRO A 226 -19.15 -2.34 3.49
CA PRO A 226 -18.52 -1.37 4.38
C PRO A 226 -17.70 -0.34 3.61
N LEU A 227 -17.81 0.93 4.03
CA LEU A 227 -17.08 2.04 3.42
C LEU A 227 -15.57 1.87 3.64
N LEU A 228 -14.79 1.86 2.56
CA LEU A 228 -13.34 1.94 2.65
C LEU A 228 -12.93 3.42 2.70
N GLN A 229 -12.17 3.79 3.73
CA GLN A 229 -11.65 5.14 3.90
C GLN A 229 -10.14 5.10 4.11
N PHE A 230 -9.43 6.02 3.47
CA PHE A 230 -7.99 6.20 3.70
C PHE A 230 -7.55 7.63 3.39
N ALA A 231 -6.49 8.06 4.05
CA ALA A 231 -5.83 9.33 3.76
C ALA A 231 -4.60 9.08 2.87
N LEU A 232 -4.40 9.90 1.85
CA LEU A 232 -3.15 10.01 1.13
C LEU A 232 -2.46 11.27 1.61
N LEU A 233 -1.30 11.10 2.21
CA LEU A 233 -0.47 12.21 2.61
C LEU A 233 0.48 12.55 1.49
N ALA A 234 0.67 13.84 1.24
CA ALA A 234 1.70 14.24 0.32
C ALA A 234 3.07 13.85 0.85
N ALA A 235 4.03 13.64 -0.07
CA ALA A 235 5.42 13.39 0.29
C ALA A 235 6.00 14.53 1.17
N ASP A 236 5.39 15.72 1.09
CA ASP A 236 5.81 16.97 1.71
C ASP A 236 4.83 17.57 2.74
N ASP A 237 3.80 16.85 3.20
CA ASP A 237 2.85 17.42 4.18
C ASP A 237 3.34 17.25 5.63
N ASP A 238 3.51 18.35 6.38
CA ASP A 238 3.82 18.39 7.82
C ASP A 238 2.56 18.43 8.70
N THR A 239 1.39 18.59 8.10
CA THR A 239 0.16 18.77 8.87
C THR A 239 -0.25 17.42 9.48
N PRO A 240 -0.29 17.26 10.81
CA PRO A 240 -0.92 16.10 11.42
C PRO A 240 -2.42 16.07 11.04
N PRO A 241 -3.02 14.88 10.90
CA PRO A 241 -4.47 14.76 10.68
C PRO A 241 -5.28 15.37 11.82
#